data_AF-A0A2V9MQC4-F1
#
_entry.id   AF-A0A2V9MQC4-F1
#
_cell.length_a   1.000
_cell.length_b   1.000
_cell.length_c   1.000
_cell.angle_alpha   90.00
_cell.angle_beta   90.00
_cell.angle_gamma   90.00
#
_symmetry.space_group_name_H-M   'P 1'
#
loop_
_entity.id
_entity.type
_entity.pdbx_description
1 polymer ?
#
loop_
_entity_poly.entity_id
_entity_poly.type
_entity_poly.pdbx_seq_one_letter_code
_entity_poly.pdbx_strand_id
1 'polypeptide(L)' 'VLIGASMPSILSEISFVSNPSDEKLLKSPSYRQKVAEALCKGIEDYVRNLSGIKTARNMEQ' A
#
# COMPACT_ATOMS: atom_id res chain seq x y z
N VAL A 1 9.64 -12.42 -4.45
CA VAL A 1 8.37 -11.67 -4.36
C VAL A 1 8.43 -10.32 -5.06
N LEU A 2 9.44 -9.46 -4.82
CA LEU A 2 9.55 -8.16 -5.51
C LEU A 2 10.74 -8.05 -6.49
N ILE A 3 11.59 -9.07 -6.56
CA ILE A 3 12.70 -9.10 -7.53
C ILE A 3 12.12 -9.23 -8.94
N GLY A 4 12.53 -8.34 -9.84
CA GLY A 4 12.11 -8.35 -11.25
C GLY A 4 10.82 -7.56 -11.55
N ALA A 5 10.29 -6.79 -10.60
CA ALA A 5 9.14 -5.92 -10.88
C ALA A 5 9.51 -4.80 -11.87
N SER A 6 8.81 -4.73 -12.99
CA SER A 6 8.98 -3.70 -14.04
C SER A 6 8.20 -2.40 -13.77
N MET A 7 7.49 -2.34 -12.66
CA MET A 7 6.68 -1.23 -12.20
C MET A 7 6.80 -1.08 -10.67
N PRO A 8 6.44 0.08 -10.08
CA PRO A 8 6.46 0.26 -8.63
C PRO A 8 5.65 -0.82 -7.92
N SER A 9 6.27 -1.51 -6.95
CA SER A 9 5.65 -2.64 -6.25
C SER A 9 6.05 -2.68 -4.78
N ILE A 10 5.10 -3.05 -3.92
CA ILE A 10 5.35 -3.28 -2.48
C ILE A 10 4.76 -4.63 -2.06
N LEU A 11 5.31 -5.20 -1.00
CA LEU A 11 4.70 -6.29 -0.24
C LEU A 11 4.50 -5.77 1.18
N SER A 12 3.26 -5.83 1.66
CA SER A 12 2.90 -5.33 2.99
C SER A 12 2.45 -6.48 3.88
N GLU A 13 3.13 -6.64 5.01
CA GLU A 13 2.69 -7.51 6.09
C GLU A 13 1.75 -6.72 7.00
N ILE A 14 0.46 -7.06 6.96
CA ILE A 14 -0.59 -6.28 7.65
C ILE A 14 -0.83 -6.73 9.10
N SER A 15 -0.43 -7.96 9.46
CA SER A 15 -0.59 -8.56 10.79
C SER A 15 0.06 -9.96 10.83
N PHE A 16 0.29 -10.52 12.02
CA PHE A 16 0.92 -11.83 12.20
C PHE A 16 -0.07 -12.91 12.65
N VAL A 17 -0.33 -13.91 11.80
CA VAL A 17 -1.19 -15.07 12.14
C VAL A 17 -0.66 -15.87 13.34
N SER A 18 0.66 -15.86 13.56
CA SER A 18 1.29 -16.53 14.71
C SER A 18 1.05 -15.83 16.04
N ASN A 19 0.59 -14.58 16.03
CA ASN A 19 0.21 -13.85 17.23
C ASN A 19 -1.31 -14.01 17.46
N PRO A 20 -1.77 -14.61 18.59
CA PRO A 20 -3.18 -14.89 18.81
C PRO A 20 -4.09 -13.66 18.84
N SER A 21 -3.58 -12.48 19.21
CA SER A 21 -4.36 -11.24 19.22
C SER A 21 -4.59 -10.73 17.80
N ASP A 22 -3.53 -10.74 17.00
CA ASP A 22 -3.54 -10.41 15.59
C ASP A 22 -4.41 -11.36 14.77
N GLU A 23 -4.31 -12.67 15.01
CA GLU A 23 -5.15 -13.68 14.38
C GLU A 23 -6.65 -13.42 14.62
N LYS A 24 -7.02 -13.03 15.85
CA LYS A 24 -8.40 -12.65 16.19
C LYS A 24 -8.85 -11.40 15.44
N LEU A 25 -7.99 -10.40 15.33
CA LEU A 25 -8.28 -9.18 14.56
C LEU A 25 -8.45 -9.49 13.08
N LEU A 26 -7.60 -10.33 12.49
CA LEU A 26 -7.69 -10.75 11.09
C LEU A 26 -9.01 -11.46 10.77
N LYS A 27 -9.64 -12.13 11.74
CA LYS A 27 -10.98 -12.73 11.58
C LYS A 27 -12.11 -11.68 11.55
N SER A 28 -11.89 -10.49 12.11
CA SER A 28 -12.88 -9.42 12.12
C SER A 28 -13.03 -8.73 10.75
N PRO A 29 -14.25 -8.70 10.17
CA PRO A 29 -14.50 -7.97 8.92
C PRO A 29 -14.18 -6.48 9.02
N SER A 30 -14.49 -5.84 10.15
CA SER A 30 -14.25 -4.40 10.34
C SER A 30 -12.76 -4.07 10.43
N TYR A 31 -11.94 -4.96 10.99
CA TYR A 31 -10.49 -4.78 11.01
C TYR A 31 -9.91 -4.90 9.60
N ARG A 32 -10.31 -5.93 8.84
CA ARG A 32 -9.87 -6.09 7.44
C ARG A 32 -10.28 -4.89 6.57
N GLN A 33 -11.48 -4.35 6.80
CA GLN A 33 -11.95 -3.15 6.11
C GLN A 33 -11.08 -1.93 6.41
N LYS A 34 -10.70 -1.72 7.68
CA LYS A 34 -9.78 -0.63 8.06
C LYS A 34 -8.41 -0.76 7.40
N VAL A 35 -7.88 -1.98 7.31
CA VAL A 35 -6.61 -2.24 6.60
C VAL A 35 -6.75 -1.91 5.12
N ALA A 36 -7.84 -2.33 4.48
CA ALA A 36 -8.11 -2.03 3.06
C ALA A 36 -8.22 -0.51 2.81
N GLU A 37 -8.91 0.23 3.67
CA GLU A 37 -9.02 1.70 3.59
C GLU A 37 -7.66 2.39 3.72
N ALA A 38 -6.83 1.94 4.66
CA ALA A 38 -5.48 2.47 4.84
C ALA A 38 -4.58 2.21 3.61
N LEU A 39 -4.64 1.00 3.04
CA LEU A 39 -3.90 0.66 1.82
C LEU A 39 -4.39 1.48 0.62
N CYS A 40 -5.72 1.61 0.45
CA CYS A 40 -6.32 2.41 -0.62
C CYS A 40 -5.87 3.86 -0.55
N LYS A 41 -5.96 4.47 0.64
CA LYS A 41 -5.49 5.83 0.88
C LYS A 41 -4.00 6.01 0.51
N GLY A 42 -3.14 5.08 0.93
CA GLY A 42 -1.72 5.14 0.59
C GLY A 42 -1.44 5.07 -0.92
N ILE A 43 -2.20 4.24 -1.64
CA ILE A 43 -2.09 4.14 -3.11
C ILE A 43 -2.61 5.42 -3.78
N GLU A 44 -3.75 5.96 -3.33
CA GLU A 44 -4.27 7.24 -3.84
C GLU A 44 -3.25 8.36 -3.65
N ASP A 45 -2.67 8.47 -2.45
CA ASP A 45 -1.65 9.48 -2.14
C ASP A 45 -0.41 9.30 -3.04
N TYR A 46 0.04 8.06 -3.26
CA TYR A 46 1.14 7.78 -4.20
C TYR A 46 0.83 8.25 -5.62
N VAL A 47 -0.36 7.92 -6.15
CA VAL A 47 -0.78 8.29 -7.51
C VAL A 47 -0.93 9.80 -7.67
N ARG A 48 -1.50 10.49 -6.67
CA ARG A 48 -1.61 11.95 -6.66
C ARG A 48 -0.23 12.62 -6.75
N ASN A 49 0.73 12.14 -5.94
CA ASN A 49 2.08 12.69 -5.91
C ASN A 49 2.91 12.35 -7.16
N LEU A 50 2.66 11.21 -7.80
CA LEU A 50 3.33 10.82 -9.06
C LEU A 50 3.02 11.80 -10.20
N SER A 51 1.84 12.43 -10.21
CA SER A 51 1.46 13.44 -11.20
C SER A 51 2.29 14.72 -11.08
N GLY A 52 2.75 15.06 -9.87
CA GLY A 52 3.70 16.16 -9.64
C GLY A 52 5.09 15.89 -10.22
N ILE A 53 5.55 14.63 -10.18
CA ILE A 53 6.87 14.22 -10.71
C ILE A 53 6.93 14.33 -12.25
N LYS A 54 5.81 14.07 -12.95
CA LYS A 54 5.75 14.29 -14.41
C LYS A 54 5.91 15.76 -14.80
N THR A 55 5.45 16.70 -13.96
CA THR A 55 5.56 18.14 -14.25
C THR A 55 7.01 18.62 -14.14
N ALA A 56 7.77 18.13 -13.16
CA ALA A 56 9.19 18.48 -13.02
C ALA A 56 10.06 17.91 -14.16
N ARG A 57 9.77 16.69 -14.64
CA ARG A 57 10.53 16.08 -15.75
C ARG A 57 10.30 16.78 -17.11
N ASN A 58 9.21 17.52 -17.26
CA ASN A 58 8.90 18.29 -18.47
C ASN A 58 9.44 19.74 -18.43
N MET A 59 10.02 20.18 -17.31
CA MET A 59 10.60 21.52 -17.16
C MET A 59 12.13 21.56 -17.36
N GLU A 60 12.76 20.40 -17.60
CA GLU A 60 14.20 20.26 -17.87
C GLU A 60 14.51 19.85 -19.33
N GLN A 61 13.54 19.99 -20.25
CA GLN A 61 13.73 19.82 -21.70
C GLN A 61 13.45 21.10 -22.47
#